data_AF-A0A0F9G7Z9-F1
#
_entry.id   AF-A0A0F9G7Z9-F1
#
_cell.length_a   1.000
_cell.length_b   1.000
_cell.length_c   1.000
_cell.angle_alpha   90.00
_cell.angle_beta   90.00
_cell.angle_gamma   90.00
#
_symmetry.space_group_name_H-M   'P 1'
#
loop_
_entity.id
_entity.type
_entity.pdbx_description
1 polymer ?
#
loop_
_entity_poly.entity_id
_entity_poly.type
_entity_poly.pdbx_seq_one_letter_code
_entity_poly.pdbx_strand_id
1 'polypeptide(L)'
;ADSELIVKIDDCMEFENERHLARLWNWYDEGYVPLQTFKYYFKGEPAIYSDALIDEMIELGNYPPDDIRVLRHGWSNKVYKTGEPVHDTRLNNFASPNKIVNHEWYYGVSSVPLRNALEVNGYDESMDGYRGLLDVDFGSRLEMNGCNQFLLDRELMLIEHINDELSKEVIKRRIPFLDKYAIYQLNRKTFTVRANDFTFSDQDIEYIRKESIKKDTYDECWFNYWIKKQRTFNLKEMRVEL
;
A
#
# COMPACT_ATOMS: atom_id res chain seq x y z
N ALA A 1 -22.15 9.70 -0.25
CA ALA A 1 -21.24 8.59 -0.56
C ALA A 1 -21.23 8.24 -2.05
N ASP A 2 -22.37 8.26 -2.75
CA ASP A 2 -22.46 7.86 -4.16
C ASP A 2 -21.81 8.81 -5.18
N SER A 3 -21.22 9.92 -4.74
CA SER A 3 -20.53 10.91 -5.60
C SER A 3 -19.31 11.49 -4.86
N GLU A 4 -18.61 10.64 -4.11
CA GLU A 4 -17.44 11.04 -3.34
C GLU A 4 -16.30 10.07 -3.66
N LEU A 5 -15.15 10.63 -4.03
CA LEU A 5 -13.91 9.90 -4.30
C LEU A 5 -12.90 10.21 -3.20
N ILE A 6 -12.43 9.18 -2.50
CA ILE A 6 -11.25 9.32 -1.65
C ILE A 6 -10.03 9.25 -2.55
N VAL A 7 -9.12 10.22 -2.42
CA VAL A 7 -7.83 10.24 -3.09
C VAL A 7 -6.73 10.11 -2.03
N LYS A 8 -5.95 9.04 -2.08
CA LYS A 8 -4.81 8.82 -1.19
C LYS A 8 -3.56 9.39 -1.86
N ILE A 9 -2.87 10.25 -1.12
CA ILE A 9 -1.57 10.83 -1.46
C ILE A 9 -0.71 10.65 -0.21
N ASP A 10 0.52 10.20 -0.39
CA ASP A 10 1.41 9.95 0.76
C ASP A 10 2.08 11.24 1.24
N ASP A 11 2.76 11.15 2.38
CA ASP A 11 3.60 12.24 2.83
C ASP A 11 4.71 12.55 1.80
N CYS A 12 5.04 13.83 1.68
CA CYS A 12 6.10 14.31 0.78
C CYS A 12 5.83 14.13 -0.73
N MET A 13 4.56 13.98 -1.12
CA MET A 13 4.16 13.96 -2.52
C MET A 13 3.50 15.27 -2.97
N GLU A 14 3.70 15.62 -4.24
CA GLU A 14 2.99 16.72 -4.91
C GLU A 14 2.47 16.30 -6.29
N PHE A 15 1.50 17.05 -6.82
CA PHE A 15 0.99 16.82 -8.17
C PHE A 15 1.99 17.30 -9.22
N GLU A 16 2.32 16.46 -10.20
CA GLU A 16 3.13 16.92 -11.34
C GLU A 16 2.35 17.92 -12.23
N ASN A 17 1.03 17.82 -12.23
CA ASN A 17 0.15 18.58 -13.11
C ASN A 17 -1.04 19.17 -12.35
N GLU A 18 -1.39 20.42 -12.61
CA GLU A 18 -2.56 21.10 -12.05
C GLU A 18 -3.90 20.40 -12.39
N ARG A 19 -3.94 19.64 -13.50
CA ARG A 19 -5.13 18.89 -13.93
C ARG A 19 -5.27 17.52 -13.27
N HIS A 20 -4.40 17.15 -12.34
CA HIS A 20 -4.35 15.81 -11.75
C HIS A 20 -5.69 15.39 -11.10
N LEU A 21 -6.24 16.24 -10.24
CA LEU A 21 -7.52 15.97 -9.57
C LEU A 21 -8.70 15.93 -10.56
N ALA A 22 -8.72 16.82 -11.56
CA ALA A 22 -9.75 16.81 -12.59
C ALA A 22 -9.70 15.50 -13.42
N ARG A 23 -8.50 15.00 -13.69
CA ARG A 23 -8.31 13.73 -14.41
C ARG A 23 -8.74 12.53 -13.58
N LEU A 24 -8.42 12.49 -12.29
CA LEU A 24 -8.95 11.47 -11.36
C LEU A 24 -10.48 11.46 -11.40
N TRP A 25 -11.08 12.65 -11.32
CA TRP A 25 -12.53 12.79 -11.34
C TRP A 25 -13.15 12.28 -12.65
N ASN A 26 -12.58 12.64 -13.80
CA ASN A 26 -13.09 12.18 -15.10
C ASN A 26 -13.09 10.65 -15.21
N TRP A 27 -12.02 9.98 -14.78
CA TRP A 27 -11.98 8.51 -14.79
C TRP A 27 -13.01 7.89 -13.85
N TYR A 28 -13.20 8.49 -12.68
CA TYR A 28 -14.23 8.05 -11.75
C TYR A 28 -15.64 8.19 -12.36
N ASP A 29 -15.94 9.32 -13.01
CA ASP A 29 -17.21 9.54 -13.71
C ASP A 29 -17.42 8.54 -14.87
N GLU A 30 -16.35 8.07 -15.51
CA GLU A 30 -16.39 7.00 -16.51
C GLU A 30 -16.54 5.59 -15.92
N GLY A 31 -16.58 5.45 -14.58
CA GLY A 31 -16.79 4.19 -13.88
C GLY A 31 -15.51 3.43 -13.53
N TYR A 32 -14.35 4.06 -13.63
CA TYR A 32 -13.07 3.48 -13.23
C TYR A 32 -12.71 3.81 -11.78
N VAL A 33 -11.77 3.03 -11.24
CA VAL A 33 -11.06 3.32 -9.99
C VAL A 33 -9.65 3.77 -10.37
N PRO A 34 -9.42 5.08 -10.55
CA PRO A 34 -8.15 5.54 -11.08
C PRO A 34 -7.05 5.39 -10.03
N LEU A 35 -5.97 4.73 -10.44
CA LEU A 35 -4.75 4.58 -9.68
C LEU A 35 -3.75 5.63 -10.17
N GLN A 36 -3.07 6.24 -9.22
CA GLN A 36 -2.03 7.20 -9.48
C GLN A 36 -0.69 6.45 -9.57
N THR A 37 0.32 7.15 -10.07
CA THR A 37 1.69 6.69 -10.15
C THR A 37 2.61 7.81 -9.66
N PHE A 38 3.91 7.57 -9.58
CA PHE A 38 4.85 8.58 -9.13
C PHE A 38 6.23 8.44 -9.77
N LYS A 39 6.96 9.55 -9.76
CA LYS A 39 8.40 9.61 -10.02
C LYS A 39 9.11 10.16 -8.79
N TYR A 40 10.32 9.71 -8.55
CA TYR A 40 11.09 10.11 -7.37
C TYR A 40 11.91 11.36 -7.63
N TYR A 41 11.93 12.25 -6.65
CA TYR A 41 12.84 13.40 -6.58
C TYR A 41 13.77 13.21 -5.39
N PHE A 42 15.04 13.56 -5.55
CA PHE A 42 16.04 13.54 -4.50
C PHE A 42 16.73 14.89 -4.44
N LYS A 43 16.71 15.53 -3.26
CA LYS A 43 17.28 16.88 -3.05
C LYS A 43 16.75 17.93 -4.04
N GLY A 44 15.46 17.85 -4.36
CA GLY A 44 14.76 18.80 -5.23
C GLY A 44 14.89 18.54 -6.73
N GLU A 45 15.64 17.53 -7.14
CA GLU A 45 15.84 17.17 -8.56
C GLU A 45 15.28 15.77 -8.87
N PRO A 46 14.91 15.47 -10.13
CA PRO A 46 14.53 14.11 -10.52
C PRO A 46 15.61 13.09 -10.13
N ALA A 47 15.21 12.03 -9.41
CA ALA A 47 16.10 10.95 -9.04
C ALA A 47 16.47 10.15 -10.29
N ILE A 48 17.76 10.14 -10.62
CA ILE A 48 18.31 9.40 -11.76
C ILE A 48 19.05 8.17 -11.23
N TYR A 49 18.63 6.99 -11.68
CA TYR A 49 19.18 5.74 -11.21
C TYR A 49 20.69 5.64 -11.47
N SER A 50 21.44 5.39 -10.39
CA SER A 50 22.85 5.05 -10.39
C SER A 50 23.18 4.29 -9.10
N ASP A 51 24.23 3.47 -9.09
CA ASP A 51 24.67 2.81 -7.86
C ASP A 51 25.06 3.84 -6.78
N ALA A 52 25.62 4.98 -7.19
CA ALA A 52 25.97 6.09 -6.29
C ALA A 52 24.74 6.69 -5.60
N LEU A 53 23.62 6.88 -6.32
CA LEU A 53 22.36 7.34 -5.72
C LEU A 53 21.86 6.35 -4.65
N ILE A 54 21.91 5.05 -4.95
CA ILE A 54 21.47 4.02 -4.00
C ILE A 54 22.35 4.01 -2.75
N ASP A 55 23.66 4.10 -2.92
CA ASP A 55 24.60 4.15 -1.80
C ASP A 55 24.36 5.39 -0.92
N GLU A 56 24.18 6.56 -1.53
CA GLU A 56 23.85 7.79 -0.82
C GLU A 56 22.53 7.68 -0.06
N MET A 57 21.48 7.12 -0.66
CA MET A 57 20.20 6.88 0.03
C MET A 57 20.37 5.93 1.21
N ILE A 58 21.17 4.87 1.06
CA ILE A 58 21.43 3.89 2.15
C ILE A 58 22.14 4.57 3.32
N GLU A 59 23.14 5.39 3.02
CA GLU A 59 23.89 6.15 4.02
C GLU A 59 22.99 7.13 4.78
N LEU A 60 22.12 7.84 4.08
CA LEU A 60 21.18 8.80 4.69
C LEU A 60 20.07 8.13 5.50
N GLY A 61 19.48 7.05 4.98
CA GLY A 61 18.30 6.42 5.58
C GLY A 61 18.60 5.50 6.78
N ASN A 62 19.87 5.15 7.04
CA ASN A 62 20.26 4.26 8.15
C ASN A 62 19.39 2.99 8.22
N TYR A 63 19.10 2.40 7.06
CA TYR A 63 18.20 1.26 6.90
C TYR A 63 18.73 0.03 7.63
N PRO A 64 17.87 -0.84 8.21
CA PRO A 64 18.32 -2.15 8.66
C PRO A 64 18.79 -2.99 7.45
N PRO A 65 19.66 -4.00 7.66
CA PRO A 65 20.21 -4.80 6.57
C PRO A 65 19.16 -5.42 5.61
N ASP A 66 18.02 -5.85 6.15
CA ASP A 66 16.94 -6.39 5.32
C ASP A 66 16.31 -5.34 4.40
N ASP A 67 16.09 -4.11 4.88
CA ASP A 67 15.55 -3.02 4.06
C ASP A 67 16.57 -2.56 3.01
N ILE A 68 17.88 -2.56 3.33
CA ILE A 68 18.93 -2.29 2.34
C ILE A 68 18.84 -3.30 1.20
N ARG A 69 18.65 -4.59 1.51
CA ARG A 69 18.47 -5.63 0.49
C ARG A 69 17.23 -5.35 -0.36
N VAL A 70 16.12 -4.95 0.26
CA VAL A 70 14.89 -4.60 -0.47
C VAL A 70 15.10 -3.39 -1.37
N LEU A 71 15.72 -2.32 -0.89
CA LEU A 71 16.02 -1.12 -1.68
C LEU A 71 16.92 -1.43 -2.87
N ARG A 72 18.04 -2.12 -2.63
CA ARG A 72 18.96 -2.54 -3.70
C ARG A 72 18.27 -3.46 -4.70
N HIS A 73 17.32 -4.29 -4.27
CA HIS A 73 16.59 -5.16 -5.18
C HIS A 73 15.52 -4.41 -5.97
N GLY A 74 14.71 -3.60 -5.30
CA GLY A 74 13.61 -2.84 -5.87
C GLY A 74 14.07 -1.75 -6.83
N TRP A 75 15.26 -1.17 -6.59
CA TRP A 75 15.91 -0.22 -7.49
C TRP A 75 17.21 -0.83 -8.03
N SER A 76 17.17 -2.11 -8.40
CA SER A 76 18.32 -2.77 -9.03
C SER A 76 18.44 -2.43 -10.51
N ASN A 77 19.60 -2.75 -11.08
CA ASN A 77 19.84 -2.71 -12.52
C ASN A 77 18.92 -3.66 -13.34
N LYS A 78 18.17 -4.54 -12.67
CA LYS A 78 17.13 -5.36 -13.29
C LYS A 78 15.83 -4.58 -13.52
N VAL A 79 15.65 -3.48 -12.78
CA VAL A 79 14.46 -2.63 -12.82
C VAL A 79 14.74 -1.35 -13.61
N TYR A 80 15.91 -0.74 -13.40
CA TYR A 80 16.32 0.52 -14.05
C TYR A 80 17.66 0.37 -14.75
N LYS A 81 17.85 1.04 -15.88
CA LYS A 81 19.18 1.24 -16.46
C LYS A 81 19.82 2.50 -15.88
N THR A 82 21.13 2.48 -15.71
CA THR A 82 21.86 3.66 -15.24
C THR A 82 21.55 4.87 -16.13
N GLY A 83 21.18 5.99 -15.51
CA GLY A 83 20.75 7.20 -16.21
C GLY A 83 19.23 7.31 -16.44
N GLU A 84 18.44 6.28 -16.12
CA GLU A 84 16.98 6.35 -16.21
C GLU A 84 16.36 7.02 -14.97
N PRO A 85 15.28 7.80 -15.13
CA PRO A 85 14.52 8.32 -13.99
C PRO A 85 13.93 7.19 -13.15
N VAL A 86 14.07 7.29 -11.84
CA VAL A 86 13.42 6.37 -10.91
C VAL A 86 11.95 6.72 -10.76
N HIS A 87 11.08 5.71 -10.86
CA HIS A 87 9.65 5.92 -10.82
C HIS A 87 8.91 4.71 -10.22
N ASP A 88 7.59 4.71 -10.28
CA ASP A 88 6.78 3.57 -9.91
C ASP A 88 6.95 2.41 -10.90
N THR A 89 7.41 1.27 -10.39
CA THR A 89 7.74 0.08 -11.20
C THR A 89 6.56 -0.49 -11.99
N ARG A 90 5.32 -0.15 -11.63
CA ARG A 90 4.13 -0.51 -12.43
C ARG A 90 4.21 0.05 -13.85
N LEU A 91 4.85 1.21 -14.05
CA LEU A 91 5.00 1.81 -15.38
C LEU A 91 5.89 1.01 -16.34
N ASN A 92 6.80 0.20 -15.82
CA ASN A 92 7.64 -0.67 -16.66
C ASN A 92 6.86 -1.82 -17.31
N ASN A 93 5.64 -2.10 -16.84
CA ASN A 93 4.85 -3.26 -17.23
C ASN A 93 3.79 -2.96 -18.30
N PHE A 94 3.75 -1.74 -18.84
CA PHE A 94 2.85 -1.37 -19.96
C PHE A 94 3.32 -0.10 -20.69
N ALA A 95 3.09 -0.02 -22.00
CA ALA A 95 3.48 1.13 -22.82
C ALA A 95 2.31 2.07 -23.17
N SER A 96 1.06 1.62 -23.01
CA SER A 96 -0.13 2.43 -23.28
C SER A 96 -0.25 3.61 -22.30
N PRO A 97 -0.95 4.70 -22.66
CA PRO A 97 -1.18 5.84 -21.76
C PRO A 97 -1.85 5.42 -20.43
N ASN A 98 -2.77 4.46 -20.52
CA ASN A 98 -3.47 3.88 -19.37
C ASN A 98 -3.62 2.36 -19.53
N LYS A 99 -3.96 1.67 -18.44
CA LYS A 99 -4.17 0.23 -18.42
C LYS A 99 -5.13 -0.17 -17.30
N ILE A 100 -6.09 -1.05 -17.60
CA ILE A 100 -6.87 -1.74 -16.58
C ILE A 100 -5.98 -2.82 -15.95
N VAL A 101 -5.90 -2.81 -14.62
CA VAL A 101 -5.02 -3.67 -13.82
C VAL A 101 -5.82 -4.45 -12.78
N ASN A 102 -5.21 -5.47 -12.19
CA ASN A 102 -5.82 -6.24 -11.12
C ASN A 102 -5.60 -5.57 -9.75
N HIS A 103 -6.27 -6.09 -8.72
CA HIS A 103 -6.15 -5.57 -7.36
C HIS A 103 -4.74 -5.63 -6.79
N GLU A 104 -3.86 -6.50 -7.31
CA GLU A 104 -2.47 -6.62 -6.85
C GLU A 104 -1.66 -5.34 -7.10
N TRP A 105 -2.16 -4.46 -7.99
CA TRP A 105 -1.58 -3.16 -8.30
C TRP A 105 -2.20 -2.02 -7.48
N TYR A 106 -3.18 -2.32 -6.62
CA TYR A 106 -3.78 -1.38 -5.69
C TYR A 106 -2.82 -1.20 -4.50
N TYR A 107 -1.75 -0.44 -4.69
CA TYR A 107 -0.82 -0.04 -3.64
C TYR A 107 -0.21 1.33 -3.88
N GLY A 108 0.30 1.94 -2.80
CA GLY A 108 0.87 3.27 -2.83
C GLY A 108 -0.24 4.32 -2.93
N VAL A 109 -0.34 4.96 -4.09
CA VAL A 109 -1.21 6.12 -4.35
C VAL A 109 -2.46 5.69 -5.14
N SER A 110 -3.54 5.45 -4.43
CA SER A 110 -4.80 4.96 -5.00
C SER A 110 -5.95 5.93 -4.77
N SER A 111 -7.04 5.71 -5.49
CA SER A 111 -8.32 6.33 -5.19
C SER A 111 -9.38 5.26 -5.00
N VAL A 112 -10.47 5.60 -4.31
CA VAL A 112 -11.60 4.68 -4.11
C VAL A 112 -12.89 5.46 -3.95
N PRO A 113 -13.98 5.03 -4.61
CA PRO A 113 -15.30 5.59 -4.34
C PRO A 113 -15.64 5.34 -2.87
N LEU A 114 -16.03 6.40 -2.15
CA LEU A 114 -16.23 6.34 -0.71
C LEU A 114 -17.33 5.34 -0.32
N ARG A 115 -18.36 5.19 -1.17
CA ARG A 115 -19.37 4.14 -1.02
C ARG A 115 -18.73 2.74 -0.95
N ASN A 116 -17.88 2.39 -1.92
CA ASN A 116 -17.23 1.07 -1.97
C ASN A 116 -16.28 0.87 -0.79
N ALA A 117 -15.55 1.92 -0.38
CA ALA A 117 -14.71 1.85 0.83
C ALA A 117 -15.52 1.54 2.10
N LEU A 118 -16.71 2.13 2.25
CA LEU A 118 -17.62 1.85 3.37
C LEU A 118 -18.27 0.46 3.27
N GLU A 119 -18.56 -0.02 2.06
CA GLU A 119 -19.14 -1.35 1.82
C GLU A 119 -18.17 -2.48 2.20
N VAL A 120 -16.87 -2.31 1.98
CA VAL A 120 -15.83 -3.28 2.41
C VAL A 120 -15.26 -2.97 3.80
N ASN A 121 -15.78 -1.93 4.46
CA ASN A 121 -15.40 -1.49 5.80
C ASN A 121 -13.94 -1.04 5.95
N GLY A 122 -13.39 -0.37 4.93
CA GLY A 122 -12.07 0.27 4.95
C GLY A 122 -10.90 -0.71 4.99
N TYR A 123 -9.78 -0.28 5.57
CA TYR A 123 -8.59 -1.12 5.75
C TYR A 123 -8.79 -2.15 6.87
N ASP A 124 -8.15 -3.30 6.75
CA ASP A 124 -8.21 -4.37 7.77
C ASP A 124 -7.25 -4.05 8.93
N GLU A 125 -7.80 -3.64 10.08
CA GLU A 125 -7.01 -3.33 11.29
C GLU A 125 -6.34 -4.58 11.85
N SER A 126 -6.81 -5.78 11.50
CA SER A 126 -6.14 -7.01 11.91
C SER A 126 -4.77 -7.18 11.24
N MET A 127 -4.53 -6.50 10.12
CA MET A 127 -3.23 -6.42 9.46
C MET A 127 -2.34 -5.29 9.99
N ASP A 128 -2.71 -4.60 11.07
CA ASP A 128 -1.85 -3.59 11.68
C ASP A 128 -0.61 -4.24 12.35
N GLY A 129 0.47 -3.47 12.49
CA GLY A 129 1.69 -3.87 13.20
C GLY A 129 2.84 -4.38 12.34
N TYR A 130 2.64 -4.64 11.04
CA TYR A 130 3.75 -4.96 10.11
C TYR A 130 3.72 -4.13 8.82
N ARG A 131 4.80 -4.12 8.01
CA ARG A 131 4.87 -3.30 6.79
C ARG A 131 4.17 -3.97 5.61
N GLY A 132 3.64 -3.15 4.69
CA GLY A 132 3.11 -3.58 3.39
C GLY A 132 1.74 -4.27 3.43
N LEU A 133 1.33 -4.71 2.24
CA LEU A 133 0.15 -5.54 1.87
C LEU A 133 -1.25 -5.00 2.21
N LEU A 134 -1.38 -4.04 3.13
CA LEU A 134 -2.67 -3.44 3.52
C LEU A 134 -3.46 -2.87 2.33
N ASP A 135 -2.78 -2.14 1.44
CA ASP A 135 -3.42 -1.59 0.25
C ASP A 135 -3.86 -2.72 -0.70
N VAL A 136 -3.02 -3.73 -0.92
CA VAL A 136 -3.34 -4.85 -1.81
C VAL A 136 -4.53 -5.67 -1.28
N ASP A 137 -4.60 -5.91 0.03
CA ASP A 137 -5.76 -6.52 0.67
C ASP A 137 -7.03 -5.68 0.50
N PHE A 138 -6.92 -4.36 0.70
CA PHE A 138 -8.06 -3.46 0.50
C PHE A 138 -8.53 -3.48 -0.96
N GLY A 139 -7.62 -3.42 -1.94
CA GLY A 139 -7.93 -3.60 -3.35
C GLY A 139 -8.56 -4.96 -3.65
N SER A 140 -8.08 -6.03 -3.03
CA SER A 140 -8.64 -7.39 -3.16
C SER A 140 -10.09 -7.44 -2.70
N ARG A 141 -10.40 -6.82 -1.56
CA ARG A 141 -11.77 -6.76 -1.03
C ARG A 141 -12.68 -5.90 -1.90
N LEU A 142 -12.17 -4.80 -2.46
CA LEU A 142 -12.89 -4.00 -3.46
C LEU A 142 -13.24 -4.85 -4.70
N GLU A 143 -12.26 -5.60 -5.24
CA GLU A 143 -12.47 -6.51 -6.37
C GLU A 143 -13.54 -7.57 -6.07
N MET A 144 -13.44 -8.23 -4.91
CA MET A 144 -14.41 -9.24 -4.46
C MET A 144 -15.82 -8.66 -4.26
N ASN A 145 -15.93 -7.37 -3.94
CA ASN A 145 -17.19 -6.62 -3.84
C ASN A 145 -17.69 -6.07 -5.20
N GLY A 146 -17.05 -6.44 -6.31
CA GLY A 146 -17.44 -6.03 -7.67
C GLY A 146 -16.86 -4.69 -8.14
N CYS A 147 -16.02 -4.03 -7.34
CA CYS A 147 -15.32 -2.80 -7.69
C CYS A 147 -13.94 -3.14 -8.30
N ASN A 148 -13.94 -3.57 -9.57
CA ASN A 148 -12.78 -4.22 -10.21
C ASN A 148 -12.21 -3.47 -11.44
N GLN A 149 -12.67 -2.25 -11.71
CA GLN A 149 -12.21 -1.42 -12.84
C GLN A 149 -10.99 -0.55 -12.45
N PHE A 150 -9.94 -1.15 -11.88
CA PHE A 150 -8.74 -0.39 -11.49
C PHE A 150 -7.99 0.07 -12.74
N LEU A 151 -7.81 1.38 -12.89
CA LEU A 151 -7.18 1.97 -14.07
C LEU A 151 -5.91 2.72 -13.66
N LEU A 152 -4.75 2.23 -14.07
CA LEU A 152 -3.50 2.95 -13.91
C LEU A 152 -3.29 3.88 -15.11
N ASP A 153 -3.02 5.15 -14.83
CA ASP A 153 -2.81 6.18 -15.85
C ASP A 153 -1.46 6.86 -15.67
N ARG A 154 -0.67 6.91 -16.76
CA ARG A 154 0.66 7.53 -16.79
C ARG A 154 0.63 9.04 -16.55
N GLU A 155 -0.48 9.71 -16.82
CA GLU A 155 -0.65 11.16 -16.60
C GLU A 155 -1.19 11.48 -15.19
N LEU A 156 -1.58 10.47 -14.40
CA LEU A 156 -1.86 10.62 -12.97
C LEU A 156 -0.57 10.48 -12.16
N MET A 157 0.41 11.31 -12.50
CA MET A 157 1.76 11.28 -11.95
C MET A 157 1.90 12.23 -10.76
N LEU A 158 2.40 11.68 -9.66
CA LEU A 158 2.86 12.42 -8.50
C LEU A 158 4.39 12.54 -8.53
N ILE A 159 4.90 13.53 -7.82
CA ILE A 159 6.33 13.65 -7.51
C ILE A 159 6.48 13.23 -6.05
N GLU A 160 7.20 12.15 -5.81
CA GLU A 160 7.54 11.69 -4.45
C GLU A 160 8.94 12.21 -4.10
N HIS A 161 9.02 13.09 -3.12
CA HIS A 161 10.29 13.60 -2.62
C HIS A 161 10.88 12.62 -1.62
N ILE A 162 12.01 12.03 -1.98
CA ILE A 162 12.79 11.18 -1.08
C ILE A 162 13.30 12.05 0.07
N ASN A 163 12.92 11.68 1.28
CA ASN A 163 13.34 12.36 2.50
C ASN A 163 14.21 11.45 3.37
N ASP A 164 14.95 12.07 4.28
CA ASP A 164 15.71 11.35 5.30
C ASP A 164 14.77 10.55 6.21
N GLU A 165 15.20 9.37 6.62
CA GLU A 165 14.42 8.61 7.60
C GLU A 165 14.32 9.35 8.93
N LEU A 166 13.15 9.27 9.56
CA LEU A 166 12.97 9.73 10.93
C LEU A 166 13.89 8.95 11.89
N SER A 167 14.45 9.67 12.87
CA SER A 167 15.35 9.08 13.87
C SER A 167 14.71 7.88 14.56
N LYS A 168 15.50 6.80 14.74
CA LYS A 168 15.12 5.60 15.50
C LYS A 168 14.76 5.90 16.97
N GLU A 169 15.26 7.01 17.50
CA GLU A 169 14.91 7.50 18.84
C GLU A 169 13.48 8.03 18.89
N VAL A 170 12.98 8.57 17.78
CA VAL A 170 11.62 9.12 17.63
C VAL A 170 10.64 8.01 17.27
N ILE A 171 11.01 7.13 16.34
CA ILE A 171 10.19 5.99 15.92
C ILE A 171 10.94 4.68 16.19
N LYS A 172 10.50 3.93 17.22
CA LYS A 172 11.00 2.58 17.47
C LYS A 172 10.60 1.66 16.31
N ARG A 173 11.60 1.13 15.60
CA ARG A 173 11.37 0.19 14.50
C ARG A 173 10.77 -1.14 15.02
N ARG A 174 9.91 -1.73 14.18
CA ARG A 174 8.91 -2.74 14.54
C ARG A 174 9.51 -4.10 14.89
N ILE A 175 8.81 -4.82 15.77
CA ILE A 175 9.04 -6.23 16.07
C ILE A 175 8.10 -7.05 15.18
N PRO A 176 8.58 -7.95 14.31
CA PRO A 176 7.69 -8.82 13.54
C PRO A 176 6.98 -9.78 14.49
N PHE A 177 5.65 -9.73 14.50
CA PHE A 177 4.83 -10.65 15.29
C PHE A 177 3.70 -11.29 14.49
N LEU A 178 3.51 -10.88 13.24
CA LEU A 178 2.38 -11.27 12.41
C LEU A 178 2.78 -11.32 10.93
N ASP A 179 2.28 -12.31 10.20
CA ASP A 179 2.34 -12.36 8.75
C ASP A 179 1.04 -11.91 8.09
N LYS A 180 1.04 -10.73 7.48
CA LYS A 180 -0.12 -10.21 6.73
C LYS A 180 -0.46 -11.03 5.51
N TYR A 181 0.52 -11.71 4.91
CA TYR A 181 0.24 -12.56 3.75
C TYR A 181 -0.64 -13.74 4.17
N ALA A 182 -0.47 -14.25 5.39
CA ALA A 182 -1.36 -15.27 5.94
C ALA A 182 -2.80 -14.74 6.07
N ILE A 183 -2.98 -13.55 6.62
CA ILE A 183 -4.32 -12.92 6.72
C ILE A 183 -4.90 -12.67 5.33
N TYR A 184 -4.14 -12.09 4.40
CA TYR A 184 -4.57 -11.83 3.03
C TYR A 184 -5.04 -13.11 2.33
N GLN A 185 -4.26 -14.19 2.43
CA GLN A 185 -4.61 -15.49 1.84
C GLN A 185 -5.84 -16.09 2.50
N LEU A 186 -5.97 -15.96 3.82
CA LEU A 186 -7.14 -16.40 4.56
C LEU A 186 -8.39 -15.64 4.08
N ASN A 187 -8.35 -14.31 4.06
CA ASN A 187 -9.44 -13.44 3.61
C ASN A 187 -9.90 -13.81 2.19
N ARG A 188 -8.98 -14.03 1.25
CA ARG A 188 -9.34 -14.47 -0.11
C ARG A 188 -9.91 -15.88 -0.15
N LYS A 189 -9.39 -16.81 0.65
CA LYS A 189 -9.88 -18.19 0.72
C LYS A 189 -11.29 -18.29 1.30
N THR A 190 -11.60 -17.48 2.30
CA THR A 190 -12.91 -17.43 2.96
C THR A 190 -13.88 -16.44 2.33
N PHE A 191 -13.45 -15.70 1.30
CA PHE A 191 -14.20 -14.63 0.65
C PHE A 191 -14.66 -13.55 1.65
N THR A 192 -13.77 -13.19 2.57
CA THR A 192 -13.99 -12.10 3.53
C THR A 192 -13.90 -10.76 2.81
N VAL A 193 -15.05 -10.22 2.43
CA VAL A 193 -15.16 -8.93 1.73
C VAL A 193 -15.11 -7.75 2.69
N ARG A 194 -15.77 -7.87 3.84
CA ARG A 194 -15.82 -6.81 4.86
C ARG A 194 -14.69 -7.02 5.87
N ALA A 195 -13.90 -5.98 6.10
CA ALA A 195 -12.92 -5.98 7.19
C ALA A 195 -13.58 -5.60 8.51
N ASN A 196 -12.91 -5.87 9.63
CA ASN A 196 -13.26 -5.35 10.97
C ASN A 196 -14.70 -5.65 11.45
N ASP A 197 -15.40 -6.63 10.89
CA ASP A 197 -16.74 -7.05 11.33
C ASP A 197 -16.74 -8.41 12.05
N PHE A 198 -15.56 -9.00 12.21
CA PHE A 198 -15.36 -10.26 12.92
C PHE A 198 -14.02 -10.26 13.68
N THR A 199 -13.87 -11.26 14.54
CA THR A 199 -12.60 -11.66 15.12
C THR A 199 -12.23 -13.04 14.59
N PHE A 200 -10.95 -13.29 14.38
CA PHE A 200 -10.45 -14.60 13.95
C PHE A 200 -10.84 -15.71 14.94
N SER A 201 -11.25 -16.85 14.39
CA SER A 201 -11.47 -18.06 15.17
C SER A 201 -10.15 -18.67 15.64
N ASP A 202 -10.21 -19.62 16.57
CA ASP A 202 -9.01 -20.35 17.02
C ASP A 202 -8.28 -21.06 15.86
N GLN A 203 -9.03 -21.54 14.86
CA GLN A 203 -8.46 -22.19 13.68
C GLN A 203 -7.72 -21.19 12.78
N ASP A 204 -8.30 -20.00 12.60
CA ASP A 204 -7.69 -18.91 11.83
C ASP A 204 -6.42 -18.42 12.52
N ILE A 205 -6.48 -18.22 13.85
CA ILE A 205 -5.34 -17.81 14.68
C ILE A 205 -4.21 -18.83 14.56
N GLU A 206 -4.51 -20.12 14.63
CA GLU A 206 -3.50 -21.17 14.50
C GLU A 206 -2.86 -21.19 13.10
N TYR A 207 -3.67 -20.99 12.05
CA TYR A 207 -3.14 -20.85 10.69
C TYR A 207 -2.19 -19.65 10.57
N ILE A 208 -2.61 -18.47 11.04
CA ILE A 208 -1.83 -17.24 10.99
C ILE A 208 -0.53 -17.40 11.82
N ARG A 209 -0.63 -17.99 13.00
CA ARG A 209 0.51 -18.28 13.89
C ARG A 209 1.54 -19.16 13.19
N LYS A 210 1.11 -20.27 12.58
CA LYS A 210 1.99 -21.20 11.86
C LYS A 210 2.72 -20.53 10.70
N GLU A 211 2.06 -19.65 9.97
CA GLU A 211 2.70 -18.88 8.90
C GLU A 211 3.66 -17.81 9.43
N SER A 212 3.33 -17.18 10.57
CA SER A 212 4.12 -16.12 11.19
C SER A 212 5.42 -16.61 11.85
N ILE A 213 5.39 -17.80 12.47
CA ILE A 213 6.54 -18.42 13.17
C ILE A 213 7.69 -18.79 12.22
N LYS A 214 7.46 -18.81 10.90
CA LYS A 214 8.51 -19.07 9.91
C LYS A 214 9.60 -17.97 9.83
N LYS A 215 9.48 -16.91 10.63
CA LYS A 215 10.40 -15.77 10.67
C LYS A 215 11.25 -15.84 11.95
N ASP A 216 12.57 -15.75 11.80
CA ASP A 216 13.56 -15.86 12.88
C ASP A 216 13.42 -14.82 14.01
N THR A 217 12.57 -13.81 13.83
CA THR A 217 12.40 -12.65 14.71
C THR A 217 10.99 -12.52 15.28
N TYR A 218 10.17 -13.57 15.17
CA TYR A 218 8.77 -13.59 15.60
C TYR A 218 8.62 -13.37 17.13
N ASP A 219 7.76 -12.42 17.51
CA ASP A 219 7.43 -12.12 18.92
C ASP A 219 6.04 -12.62 19.32
N GLU A 220 6.05 -13.71 20.09
CA GLU A 220 4.85 -14.37 20.60
C GLU A 220 4.07 -13.51 21.62
N CYS A 221 4.73 -12.59 22.35
CA CYS A 221 4.04 -11.71 23.30
C CYS A 221 3.16 -10.71 22.55
N TRP A 222 3.70 -10.09 21.51
CA TRP A 222 2.95 -9.17 20.65
C TRP A 222 1.85 -9.88 19.85
N PHE A 223 2.08 -11.10 19.38
CA PHE A 223 1.03 -11.88 18.73
C PHE A 223 -0.13 -12.19 19.69
N ASN A 224 0.16 -12.61 20.92
CA ASN A 224 -0.87 -12.83 21.94
C ASN A 224 -1.58 -11.55 22.37
N TYR A 225 -0.90 -10.40 22.35
CA TYR A 225 -1.54 -9.10 22.54
C TYR A 225 -2.52 -8.78 21.40
N TRP A 226 -2.08 -8.99 20.15
CA TRP A 226 -2.91 -8.79 18.95
C TRP A 226 -4.18 -9.65 18.99
N ILE A 227 -4.08 -10.94 19.32
CA ILE A 227 -5.26 -11.82 19.49
C ILE A 227 -6.29 -11.22 20.45
N LYS A 228 -5.84 -10.72 21.60
CA LYS A 228 -6.69 -10.17 22.67
C LYS A 228 -7.28 -8.79 22.34
N LYS A 229 -6.78 -8.13 21.30
CA LYS A 229 -7.10 -6.73 20.96
C LYS A 229 -7.64 -6.56 19.55
N GLN A 230 -8.10 -7.65 18.92
CA GLN A 230 -8.85 -7.57 17.68
C GLN A 230 -10.06 -6.65 17.87
N ARG A 231 -10.22 -5.70 16.95
CA ARG A 231 -11.26 -4.68 17.00
C ARG A 231 -12.32 -5.01 15.96
N THR A 232 -13.57 -4.74 16.33
CA THR A 232 -14.67 -4.75 15.39
C THR A 232 -15.40 -3.41 15.43
N PHE A 233 -15.78 -2.91 14.25
CA PHE A 233 -16.49 -1.65 14.08
C PHE A 233 -17.14 -1.58 12.71
N ASN A 234 -18.05 -0.63 12.49
CA ASN A 234 -18.70 -0.39 11.20
C ASN A 234 -18.49 1.07 10.78
N LEU A 235 -17.61 1.30 9.80
CA LEU A 235 -17.29 2.64 9.29
C LEU A 235 -18.52 3.36 8.73
N LYS A 236 -19.49 2.62 8.19
CA LYS A 236 -20.73 3.23 7.67
C LYS A 236 -21.57 3.81 8.79
N GLU A 237 -21.66 3.12 9.93
CA GLU A 237 -22.37 3.61 11.11
C GLU A 237 -21.61 4.77 11.77
N MET A 238 -20.30 4.58 12.01
CA MET A 238 -19.44 5.61 12.59
C MET A 238 -19.46 6.92 11.80
N ARG A 239 -19.60 6.86 10.47
CA ARG A 239 -19.71 8.05 9.64
C ARG A 239 -21.00 8.84 9.90
N VAL A 240 -22.13 8.18 10.15
CA VAL A 240 -23.42 8.84 10.38
C VAL A 240 -23.47 9.53 11.74
N GLU A 241 -22.67 9.04 12.69
CA GLU A 241 -22.59 9.58 14.06
C GLU A 241 -21.70 10.83 14.18
N LEU A 242 -20.96 11.20 13.13
CA LEU A 242 -20.12 12.39 13.03
C LEU A 242 -20.87 13.58 12.42
#